data_AF-A0A0R0A2N8-F1
#
_entry.id   AF-A0A0R0A2N8-F1
#
_cell.length_a   1.000
_cell.length_b   1.000
_cell.length_c   1.000
_cell.angle_alpha   90.00
_cell.angle_beta   90.00
_cell.angle_gamma   90.00
#
_symmetry.space_group_name_H-M   'P 1'
#
loop_
_entity.id
_entity.type
_entity.pdbx_description
1 polymer ?
#
loop_
_entity_poly.entity_id
_entity_poly.type
_entity_poly.pdbx_seq_one_letter_code
_entity_poly.pdbx_strand_id
1 'polypeptide(L)'
;MSNTESNTEKPIFKQSISLSENSEYISNDISTARSAFLTLPVVIQTALEQAKRVVLIANNPAVTTVQLEMLIQPDDVLVLFNHFIHADFFANHQLASSLPKLLFFRQIGDSKLHFGLPPRSNHISVMEQMSETAPLGVLTSNQPYQFPTLADDPSPNDDPITTHRILDIPSNMQKLWSSPTYHSVLSERHEVVADYPYFTDIHSSAPSSGFLLYRLMLAARAYLYSIRKTKLPLEVAMIGFNDNDKTAHFWHGHNWDFERQEMSRPPTEVTIHRY
;
A
#
# COMPACT_ATOMS: atom_id res chain seq x y z
N MET A 1 4.07 -27.94 -59.10
CA MET A 1 2.94 -27.21 -58.50
C MET A 1 3.51 -26.21 -57.54
N SER A 2 3.42 -24.94 -57.91
CA SER A 2 3.77 -23.75 -57.12
C SER A 2 2.81 -23.60 -55.95
N ASN A 3 3.32 -23.35 -54.75
CA ASN A 3 2.52 -22.73 -53.69
C ASN A 3 3.25 -21.49 -53.17
N THR A 4 2.54 -20.39 -53.35
CA THR A 4 2.91 -19.00 -53.10
C THR A 4 2.63 -18.64 -51.63
N GLU A 5 3.51 -17.79 -51.13
CA GLU A 5 3.51 -16.90 -49.95
C GLU A 5 2.30 -16.82 -49.01
N SER A 6 2.62 -16.67 -47.71
CA SER A 6 1.97 -15.70 -46.82
C SER A 6 2.90 -15.38 -45.64
N ASN A 7 3.85 -14.47 -45.88
CA ASN A 7 4.55 -13.74 -44.82
C ASN A 7 3.57 -12.76 -44.17
N THR A 8 3.19 -12.99 -42.92
CA THR A 8 2.54 -11.98 -42.08
C THR A 8 3.54 -11.48 -41.05
N GLU A 9 4.20 -10.37 -41.38
CA GLU A 9 4.96 -9.55 -40.44
C GLU A 9 4.06 -9.12 -39.28
N LYS A 10 4.50 -9.39 -38.04
CA LYS A 10 3.87 -8.84 -36.83
C LYS A 10 4.16 -7.33 -36.78
N PRO A 11 3.15 -6.46 -36.55
CA PRO A 11 3.41 -5.03 -36.43
C PRO A 11 4.14 -4.73 -35.12
N ILE A 12 5.36 -4.21 -35.24
CA ILE A 12 6.13 -3.62 -34.13
C ILE A 12 5.51 -2.26 -33.84
N PHE A 13 4.67 -2.18 -32.81
CA PHE A 13 4.23 -0.89 -32.26
C PHE A 13 5.36 -0.27 -31.43
N LYS A 14 6.19 0.57 -32.07
CA LYS A 14 6.99 1.59 -31.38
C LYS A 14 6.10 2.80 -31.17
N GLN A 15 5.48 2.93 -30.00
CA GLN A 15 4.87 4.19 -29.59
C GLN A 15 5.88 4.93 -28.71
N SER A 16 6.72 5.74 -29.35
CA SER A 16 7.57 6.72 -28.69
C SER A 16 6.69 7.87 -28.22
N ILE A 17 6.26 7.86 -26.96
CA ILE A 17 5.66 9.04 -26.35
C ILE A 17 6.83 9.93 -25.92
N SER A 18 7.08 10.97 -26.73
CA SER A 18 7.93 12.09 -26.32
C SER A 18 7.21 12.83 -25.18
N LEU A 19 7.78 12.78 -23.98
CA LEU A 19 7.37 13.64 -22.88
C LEU A 19 7.73 15.09 -23.28
N SER A 20 6.74 15.86 -23.71
CA SER A 20 6.90 17.28 -23.98
C SER A 20 7.09 18.02 -22.66
N GLU A 21 8.26 18.63 -22.51
CA GLU A 21 8.53 19.66 -21.52
C GLU A 21 7.52 20.80 -21.68
N ASN A 22 6.90 21.22 -20.58
CA ASN A 22 5.95 22.33 -20.44
C ASN A 22 4.48 22.03 -20.82
N SER A 23 3.72 21.49 -19.88
CA SER A 23 2.28 21.78 -19.80
C SER A 23 1.96 22.34 -18.42
N GLU A 24 1.27 23.48 -18.38
CA GLU A 24 0.66 24.05 -17.18
C GLU A 24 -0.24 23.01 -16.49
N TYR A 25 0.26 22.37 -15.42
CA TYR A 25 -0.35 21.19 -14.79
C TYR A 25 -0.75 21.46 -13.32
N ILE A 26 -1.34 22.62 -13.03
CA ILE A 26 -1.45 23.09 -11.62
C ILE A 26 -2.87 22.90 -11.02
N SER A 27 -3.93 22.83 -11.84
CA SER A 27 -5.31 22.71 -11.33
C SER A 27 -5.75 21.28 -10.96
N ASN A 28 -5.34 20.27 -11.73
CA ASN A 28 -5.70 18.88 -11.45
C ASN A 28 -4.89 18.29 -10.28
N ASP A 29 -3.65 18.76 -10.10
CA ASP A 29 -2.72 18.24 -9.09
C ASP A 29 -3.24 18.46 -7.66
N ILE A 30 -3.76 19.66 -7.35
CA ILE A 30 -4.25 19.97 -6.00
C ILE A 30 -5.53 19.19 -5.66
N SER A 31 -6.41 18.96 -6.63
CA SER A 31 -7.64 18.18 -6.41
C SER A 31 -7.32 16.72 -6.12
N THR A 32 -6.46 16.10 -6.93
CA THR A 32 -6.02 14.72 -6.72
C THR A 32 -5.22 14.58 -5.42
N ALA A 33 -4.35 15.53 -5.09
CA ALA A 33 -3.62 15.58 -3.83
C ALA A 33 -4.57 15.66 -2.63
N ARG A 34 -5.60 16.52 -2.71
CA ARG A 34 -6.64 16.64 -1.68
C ARG A 34 -7.43 15.34 -1.55
N SER A 35 -7.84 14.73 -2.66
CA SER A 35 -8.55 13.45 -2.66
C SER A 35 -7.72 12.35 -2.00
N ALA A 36 -6.42 12.28 -2.33
CA ALA A 36 -5.50 11.33 -1.72
C ALA A 36 -5.42 11.50 -0.20
N PHE A 37 -5.27 12.73 0.29
CA PHE A 37 -5.24 13.00 1.73
C PHE A 37 -6.57 12.66 2.42
N LEU A 38 -7.70 13.09 1.85
CA LEU A 38 -9.03 12.85 2.42
C LEU A 38 -9.49 11.39 2.35
N THR A 39 -8.87 10.58 1.49
CA THR A 39 -9.11 9.12 1.42
C THR A 39 -8.56 8.39 2.64
N LEU A 40 -7.57 8.96 3.35
CA LEU A 40 -7.00 8.34 4.54
C LEU A 40 -8.00 8.39 5.72
N PRO A 41 -7.94 7.45 6.67
CA PRO A 41 -8.73 7.57 7.91
C PRO A 41 -8.42 8.88 8.64
N VAL A 42 -9.41 9.50 9.30
CA VAL A 42 -9.22 10.81 9.97
C VAL A 42 -8.07 10.76 10.97
N VAL A 43 -7.92 9.66 11.71
CA VAL A 43 -6.82 9.48 12.67
C VAL A 43 -5.44 9.59 12.01
N ILE A 44 -5.32 9.15 10.75
CA ILE A 44 -4.08 9.23 9.98
C ILE A 44 -3.91 10.59 9.35
N GLN A 45 -4.99 11.24 8.91
CA GLN A 45 -4.94 12.64 8.49
C GLN A 45 -4.37 13.52 9.61
N THR A 46 -4.88 13.38 10.83
CA THR A 46 -4.39 14.11 12.01
C THR A 46 -2.94 13.75 12.38
N ALA A 47 -2.56 12.47 12.29
CA ALA A 47 -1.18 12.06 12.55
C ALA A 47 -0.21 12.67 11.52
N LEU A 48 -0.56 12.60 10.23
CA LEU A 48 0.25 13.17 9.17
C LEU A 48 0.36 14.69 9.28
N GLU A 49 -0.69 15.39 9.72
CA GLU A 49 -0.70 16.84 10.02
C GLU A 49 0.41 17.29 10.96
N GLN A 50 0.86 16.40 11.85
CA GLN A 50 1.90 16.67 12.85
C GLN A 50 3.23 16.00 12.51
N ALA A 51 3.20 14.94 11.69
CA ALA A 51 4.37 14.17 11.32
C ALA A 51 5.36 14.96 10.47
N LYS A 52 6.64 14.61 10.63
CA LYS A 52 7.73 15.04 9.75
C LYS A 52 8.01 14.02 8.66
N ARG A 53 7.73 12.74 8.93
CA ARG A 53 8.06 11.64 8.04
C ARG A 53 7.03 10.53 8.09
N VAL A 54 6.73 9.96 6.94
CA VAL A 54 5.92 8.73 6.78
C VAL A 54 6.80 7.62 6.25
N VAL A 55 6.70 6.42 6.84
CA VAL A 55 7.58 5.28 6.54
C VAL A 55 6.76 4.11 6.02
N LEU A 56 6.89 3.78 4.74
CA LEU A 56 6.28 2.60 4.14
C LEU A 56 7.22 1.41 4.32
N ILE A 57 6.70 0.30 4.83
CA ILE A 57 7.51 -0.89 5.13
C ILE A 57 6.99 -2.08 4.34
N ALA A 58 7.82 -2.58 3.43
CA ALA A 58 7.50 -3.73 2.60
C ALA A 58 7.54 -5.06 3.38
N ASN A 59 6.78 -6.04 2.89
CA ASN A 59 6.84 -7.44 3.33
C ASN A 59 8.06 -8.17 2.76
N ASN A 60 9.23 -7.52 2.76
CA ASN A 60 10.46 -8.10 2.25
C ASN A 60 11.16 -8.89 3.39
N PRO A 61 11.31 -10.22 3.27
CA PRO A 61 11.91 -11.05 4.33
C PRO A 61 13.39 -10.74 4.59
N ALA A 62 14.07 -10.00 3.70
CA ALA A 62 15.42 -9.52 3.95
C ALA A 62 15.49 -8.35 4.95
N VAL A 63 14.36 -7.65 5.19
CA VAL A 63 14.26 -6.62 6.22
C VAL A 63 14.22 -7.29 7.58
N THR A 64 15.11 -6.93 8.49
CA THR A 64 15.18 -7.45 9.86
C THR A 64 14.73 -6.40 10.88
N THR A 65 14.33 -6.83 12.08
CA THR A 65 13.94 -5.91 13.16
C THR A 65 15.09 -4.99 13.60
N VAL A 66 16.35 -5.44 13.50
CA VAL A 66 17.53 -4.60 13.74
C VAL A 66 17.60 -3.44 12.75
N GLN A 67 17.33 -3.69 11.47
CA GLN A 67 17.29 -2.64 10.46
C GLN A 67 16.12 -1.68 10.70
N LEU A 68 14.95 -2.20 11.11
CA LEU A 68 13.80 -1.37 11.47
C LEU A 68 14.12 -0.45 12.66
N GLU A 69 14.78 -0.96 13.69
CA GLU A 69 15.20 -0.19 14.86
C GLU A 69 16.18 0.93 14.49
N MET A 70 17.10 0.69 13.54
CA MET A 70 18.04 1.71 13.07
C MET A 70 17.38 2.81 12.22
N LEU A 71 16.30 2.49 11.50
CA LEU A 71 15.70 3.38 10.51
C LEU A 71 14.48 4.15 11.02
N ILE A 72 13.69 3.55 11.90
CA ILE A 72 12.50 4.18 12.49
C ILE A 72 12.94 5.24 13.49
N GLN A 73 12.29 6.40 13.43
CA GLN A 73 12.59 7.57 14.25
C GLN A 73 11.37 7.99 15.07
N PRO A 74 11.59 8.79 16.13
CA PRO A 74 10.51 9.53 16.77
C PRO A 74 9.73 10.37 15.74
N ASP A 75 8.44 10.55 15.97
CA ASP A 75 7.51 11.32 15.11
C ASP A 75 7.16 10.68 13.75
N ASP A 76 7.61 9.45 13.48
CA ASP A 76 7.23 8.72 12.26
C ASP A 76 5.76 8.29 12.27
N VAL A 77 5.13 8.30 11.10
CA VAL A 77 3.90 7.54 10.83
C VAL A 77 4.26 6.30 10.03
N LEU A 78 3.93 5.12 10.55
CA LEU A 78 4.26 3.84 9.91
C LEU A 78 3.13 3.39 8.99
N VAL A 79 3.45 3.03 7.75
CA VAL A 79 2.51 2.46 6.78
C VAL A 79 2.90 1.01 6.55
N LEU A 80 2.04 0.11 7.02
CA LEU A 80 2.19 -1.33 6.92
C LEU A 80 1.10 -1.87 6.01
N PHE A 81 1.32 -3.00 5.35
CA PHE A 81 0.31 -3.53 4.45
C PHE A 81 0.32 -5.05 4.35
N ASN A 82 -0.86 -5.59 4.11
CA ASN A 82 -1.15 -7.00 3.91
C ASN A 82 -0.68 -7.87 5.09
N HIS A 83 0.52 -8.47 5.00
CA HIS A 83 1.04 -9.39 6.02
C HIS A 83 1.79 -8.66 7.15
N PHE A 84 2.47 -7.55 6.86
CA PHE A 84 3.34 -6.82 7.80
C PHE A 84 4.20 -7.75 8.66
N ILE A 85 5.10 -8.49 8.01
CA ILE A 85 5.82 -9.68 8.52
C ILE A 85 6.53 -9.55 9.88
N HIS A 86 6.73 -8.33 10.41
CA HIS A 86 7.30 -8.05 11.73
C HIS A 86 6.25 -7.55 12.73
N ALA A 87 5.05 -8.14 12.67
CA ALA A 87 3.87 -7.73 13.45
C ALA A 87 4.17 -7.53 14.95
N ASP A 88 4.91 -8.46 15.56
CA ASP A 88 5.31 -8.40 16.97
C ASP A 88 6.18 -7.18 17.29
N PHE A 89 7.17 -6.88 16.44
CA PHE A 89 8.01 -5.69 16.60
C PHE A 89 7.18 -4.40 16.61
N PHE A 90 6.23 -4.28 15.69
CA PHE A 90 5.39 -3.09 15.61
C PHE A 90 4.42 -2.94 16.78
N ALA A 91 4.04 -4.03 17.46
CA ALA A 91 3.17 -3.98 18.63
C ALA A 91 3.92 -3.85 19.96
N ASN A 92 5.14 -4.36 20.06
CA ASN A 92 5.85 -4.53 21.33
C ASN A 92 7.13 -3.70 21.47
N HIS A 93 7.77 -3.29 20.37
CA HIS A 93 9.01 -2.53 20.46
C HIS A 93 8.78 -1.15 21.10
N GLN A 94 9.73 -0.71 21.94
CA GLN A 94 9.59 0.50 22.77
C GLN A 94 9.22 1.74 21.97
N LEU A 95 9.87 1.96 20.82
CA LEU A 95 9.54 3.07 19.94
C LEU A 95 8.38 2.73 19.01
N ALA A 96 8.45 1.59 18.32
CA ALA A 96 7.56 1.32 17.19
C ALA A 96 6.10 1.13 17.64
N SER A 97 5.86 0.58 18.83
CA SER A 97 4.52 0.44 19.42
C SER A 97 3.83 1.79 19.62
N SER A 98 4.58 2.82 20.03
CA SER A 98 4.06 4.16 20.31
C SER A 98 3.76 5.03 19.09
N LEU A 99 4.21 4.63 17.90
CA LEU A 99 4.04 5.42 16.67
C LEU A 99 2.68 5.18 16.01
N PRO A 100 2.04 6.21 15.41
CA PRO A 100 0.84 6.05 14.61
C PRO A 100 1.05 5.08 13.45
N LYS A 101 0.04 4.25 13.15
CA LYS A 101 0.11 3.21 12.13
C LYS A 101 -1.07 3.29 11.18
N LEU A 102 -0.79 3.24 9.88
CA LEU A 102 -1.77 2.95 8.83
C LEU A 102 -1.56 1.51 8.36
N LEU A 103 -2.58 0.67 8.49
CA LEU A 103 -2.60 -0.67 7.94
C LEU A 103 -3.40 -0.67 6.64
N PHE A 104 -2.81 -1.12 5.54
CA PHE A 104 -3.52 -1.31 4.29
C PHE A 104 -3.73 -2.77 3.95
N PHE A 105 -4.93 -3.08 3.49
CA PHE A 105 -5.38 -4.43 3.22
C PHE A 105 -6.02 -4.51 1.85
N ARG A 106 -5.33 -5.21 0.94
CA ARG A 106 -5.84 -5.39 -0.42
C ARG A 106 -6.88 -6.50 -0.47
N GLN A 107 -8.05 -6.13 -0.97
CA GLN A 107 -9.12 -7.01 -1.41
C GLN A 107 -8.93 -7.26 -2.91
N ILE A 108 -8.51 -8.48 -3.31
CA ILE A 108 -8.34 -8.84 -4.73
C ILE A 108 -9.64 -9.46 -5.25
N GLY A 109 -10.25 -8.83 -6.25
CA GLY A 109 -11.21 -9.44 -7.17
C GLY A 109 -12.37 -10.25 -6.58
N ASP A 110 -12.99 -11.03 -7.44
CA ASP A 110 -14.08 -12.00 -7.19
C ASP A 110 -13.60 -13.27 -6.46
N SER A 111 -12.32 -13.36 -6.13
CA SER A 111 -11.88 -14.24 -5.06
C SER A 111 -12.38 -13.66 -3.74
N LYS A 112 -13.25 -14.40 -3.06
CA LYS A 112 -13.65 -14.11 -1.67
C LYS A 112 -12.48 -14.20 -0.67
N LEU A 113 -11.26 -14.34 -1.20
CA LEU A 113 -9.99 -14.28 -0.52
C LEU A 113 -9.18 -13.11 -1.00
N HIS A 114 -8.62 -12.46 -0.01
CA HIS A 114 -8.02 -11.17 -0.21
C HIS A 114 -6.56 -11.33 0.18
N PHE A 115 -5.70 -10.95 -0.75
CA PHE A 115 -4.28 -10.88 -0.52
C PHE A 115 -4.00 -9.78 0.50
N GLY A 116 -3.85 -10.16 1.77
CA GLY A 116 -3.85 -9.18 2.85
C GLY A 116 -5.25 -8.79 3.30
N LEU A 117 -6.19 -9.72 3.46
CA LEU A 117 -7.23 -9.52 4.49
C LEU A 117 -6.59 -9.65 5.88
N PRO A 118 -6.86 -8.71 6.79
CA PRO A 118 -6.66 -8.86 8.21
C PRO A 118 -7.81 -9.70 8.78
N PRO A 119 -7.56 -10.49 9.82
CA PRO A 119 -6.30 -11.18 9.95
C PRO A 119 -6.57 -12.65 10.20
N ARG A 120 -5.61 -13.45 9.75
CA ARG A 120 -5.32 -14.69 10.45
C ARG A 120 -5.35 -14.38 11.96
N SER A 121 -5.87 -15.28 12.78
CA SER A 121 -6.12 -15.03 14.22
C SER A 121 -4.93 -14.40 14.95
N ASN A 122 -3.70 -14.64 14.49
CA ASN A 122 -2.48 -14.04 14.99
C ASN A 122 -2.34 -12.51 14.78
N HIS A 123 -2.98 -11.88 13.78
CA HIS A 123 -2.91 -10.40 13.67
C HIS A 123 -4.09 -9.64 14.27
N ILE A 124 -5.24 -10.27 14.62
CA ILE A 124 -6.34 -9.54 15.29
C ILE A 124 -5.83 -9.06 16.66
N SER A 125 -5.19 -9.95 17.41
CA SER A 125 -4.64 -9.64 18.74
C SER A 125 -3.52 -8.61 18.66
N VAL A 126 -2.67 -8.72 17.64
CA VAL A 126 -1.57 -7.75 17.43
C VAL A 126 -2.11 -6.38 17.02
N MET A 127 -3.11 -6.31 16.15
CA MET A 127 -3.77 -5.06 15.76
C MET A 127 -4.52 -4.42 16.94
N GLU A 128 -5.20 -5.25 17.74
CA GLU A 128 -5.83 -4.82 18.98
C GLU A 128 -4.80 -4.16 19.89
N GLN A 129 -3.68 -4.82 20.15
CA GLN A 129 -2.58 -4.28 20.95
C GLN A 129 -1.99 -2.98 20.36
N MET A 130 -1.83 -2.90 19.03
CA MET A 130 -1.39 -1.65 18.38
C MET A 130 -2.39 -0.52 18.60
N SER A 131 -3.68 -0.81 18.57
CA SER A 131 -4.75 0.19 18.76
C SER A 131 -4.82 0.72 20.19
N GLU A 132 -4.32 -0.04 21.17
CA GLU A 132 -4.25 0.36 22.58
C GLU A 132 -3.07 1.28 22.86
N THR A 133 -2.01 1.20 22.07
CA THR A 133 -0.73 1.88 22.32
C THR A 133 -0.53 3.13 21.48
N ALA A 134 -1.13 3.20 20.29
CA ALA A 134 -0.99 4.34 19.40
C ALA A 134 -2.19 4.50 18.46
N PRO A 135 -2.34 5.67 17.81
CA PRO A 135 -3.37 5.86 16.80
C PRO A 135 -3.23 4.84 15.66
N LEU A 136 -4.29 4.08 15.40
CA LEU A 136 -4.33 3.03 14.37
C LEU A 136 -5.41 3.33 13.35
N GLY A 137 -5.00 3.52 12.09
CA GLY A 137 -5.89 3.64 10.94
C GLY A 137 -5.83 2.40 10.06
N VAL A 138 -6.93 2.10 9.40
CA VAL A 138 -7.06 0.97 8.49
C VAL A 138 -7.62 1.43 7.14
N LEU A 139 -7.02 0.97 6.07
CA LEU A 139 -7.43 1.25 4.70
C LEU A 139 -7.64 -0.06 3.95
N THR A 140 -8.82 -0.26 3.38
CA THR A 140 -9.13 -1.44 2.55
C THR A 140 -9.21 -1.06 1.08
N SER A 141 -8.88 -1.96 0.17
CA SER A 141 -9.05 -1.67 -1.26
C SER A 141 -10.49 -1.86 -1.73
N ASN A 142 -10.97 -0.97 -2.60
CA ASN A 142 -12.22 -0.99 -3.38
C ASN A 142 -13.56 -1.04 -2.61
N GLN A 143 -13.64 -1.75 -1.50
CA GLN A 143 -14.85 -1.94 -0.70
C GLN A 143 -14.52 -1.84 0.80
N PRO A 144 -15.52 -1.58 1.66
CA PRO A 144 -15.36 -1.74 3.10
C PRO A 144 -14.89 -3.16 3.47
N TYR A 145 -14.35 -3.31 4.68
CA TYR A 145 -13.91 -4.62 5.17
C TYR A 145 -15.04 -5.65 5.14
N GLN A 146 -14.80 -6.80 4.52
CA GLN A 146 -15.71 -7.95 4.52
C GLN A 146 -15.01 -9.14 5.20
N PHE A 147 -15.76 -9.84 6.06
CA PHE A 147 -15.24 -11.02 6.74
C PHE A 147 -15.15 -12.20 5.77
N PRO A 148 -13.99 -12.89 5.69
CA PRO A 148 -13.89 -14.12 4.91
C PRO A 148 -14.77 -15.20 5.56
N THR A 149 -15.46 -15.99 4.74
CA THR A 149 -16.14 -17.20 5.17
C THR A 149 -15.20 -18.40 5.09
N LEU A 150 -15.56 -19.50 5.76
CA LEU A 150 -14.86 -20.79 5.69
C LEU A 150 -14.62 -21.29 4.25
N ALA A 151 -15.62 -21.09 3.38
CA ALA A 151 -15.56 -21.51 1.99
C ALA A 151 -14.56 -20.70 1.16
N ASP A 152 -14.03 -19.62 1.74
CA ASP A 152 -13.17 -18.71 1.03
C ASP A 152 -11.71 -19.15 1.14
N ASP A 153 -11.17 -19.76 2.22
CA ASP A 153 -9.72 -20.08 2.43
C ASP A 153 -8.98 -20.86 1.31
N PRO A 154 -7.84 -20.36 0.75
CA PRO A 154 -7.10 -21.08 -0.31
C PRO A 154 -6.08 -22.06 0.28
N SER A 155 -5.77 -21.92 1.57
CA SER A 155 -4.75 -22.68 2.30
C SER A 155 -5.32 -23.19 3.64
N PRO A 156 -6.44 -23.95 3.63
CA PRO A 156 -7.08 -24.44 4.85
C PRO A 156 -6.22 -25.43 5.65
N ASN A 157 -5.04 -25.81 5.16
CA ASN A 157 -4.11 -26.70 5.85
C ASN A 157 -2.93 -25.95 6.49
N ASP A 158 -2.69 -24.69 6.12
CA ASP A 158 -1.63 -23.86 6.73
C ASP A 158 -2.08 -23.28 8.08
N ASP A 159 -3.40 -23.13 8.26
CA ASP A 159 -4.08 -22.67 9.49
C ASP A 159 -5.57 -23.08 9.43
N PRO A 160 -5.96 -24.30 9.84
CA PRO A 160 -7.29 -24.84 9.55
C PRO A 160 -8.41 -24.00 10.15
N ILE A 161 -9.20 -23.37 9.28
CA ILE A 161 -10.47 -22.76 9.67
C ILE A 161 -11.42 -23.91 10.02
N THR A 162 -11.69 -24.06 11.31
CA THR A 162 -12.69 -25.01 11.81
C THR A 162 -14.04 -24.31 11.98
N THR A 163 -15.13 -25.07 12.06
CA THR A 163 -16.45 -24.56 12.46
C THR A 163 -16.47 -23.90 13.85
N HIS A 164 -15.37 -23.97 14.60
CA HIS A 164 -15.17 -23.35 15.90
C HIS A 164 -14.34 -22.06 15.86
N ARG A 165 -13.77 -21.70 14.70
CA ARG A 165 -13.15 -20.39 14.50
C ARG A 165 -14.25 -19.36 14.25
N ILE A 166 -14.87 -18.89 15.33
CA ILE A 166 -15.47 -17.57 15.31
C ILE A 166 -14.28 -16.62 15.27
N LEU A 167 -14.13 -15.85 14.18
CA LEU A 167 -13.30 -14.64 14.20
C LEU A 167 -14.05 -13.65 15.10
N ASP A 168 -14.09 -13.92 16.41
CA ASP A 168 -14.64 -13.02 17.41
C ASP A 168 -13.74 -11.81 17.39
N ILE A 169 -14.09 -10.84 16.54
CA ILE A 169 -13.40 -9.56 16.49
C ILE A 169 -13.79 -8.85 17.78
N PRO A 170 -12.80 -8.56 18.63
CA PRO A 170 -13.04 -7.84 19.87
C PRO A 170 -13.82 -6.53 19.60
N SER A 171 -14.71 -6.16 20.52
CA SER A 171 -15.65 -5.04 20.29
C SER A 171 -14.96 -3.69 19.98
N ASN A 172 -13.78 -3.46 20.52
CA ASN A 172 -12.85 -2.38 20.18
C ASN A 172 -12.38 -2.44 18.72
N MET A 173 -12.00 -3.61 18.22
CA MET A 173 -11.63 -3.80 16.82
C MET A 173 -12.82 -3.56 15.88
N GLN A 174 -14.04 -3.96 16.25
CA GLN A 174 -15.25 -3.65 15.46
C GLN A 174 -15.48 -2.14 15.30
N LYS A 175 -15.13 -1.33 16.30
CA LYS A 175 -15.21 0.13 16.22
C LYS A 175 -14.22 0.71 15.21
N LEU A 176 -13.04 0.11 15.05
CA LEU A 176 -12.08 0.55 14.04
C LEU A 176 -12.69 0.38 12.63
N TRP A 177 -13.27 -0.77 12.34
CA TRP A 177 -13.84 -1.09 11.02
C TRP A 177 -15.10 -0.31 10.66
N SER A 178 -15.89 0.10 11.66
CA SER A 178 -17.19 0.74 11.46
C SER A 178 -17.15 2.26 11.49
N SER A 179 -15.98 2.86 11.72
CA SER A 179 -15.84 4.30 11.94
C SER A 179 -14.98 4.95 10.85
N PRO A 180 -15.44 6.03 10.19
CA PRO A 180 -14.60 6.79 9.26
C PRO A 180 -13.39 7.45 9.95
N THR A 181 -13.40 7.54 11.28
CA THR A 181 -12.25 8.01 12.05
C THR A 181 -11.05 7.08 11.88
N TYR A 182 -11.30 5.77 11.84
CA TYR A 182 -10.27 4.73 11.88
C TYR A 182 -10.22 3.88 10.61
N HIS A 183 -11.28 3.85 9.82
CA HIS A 183 -11.37 3.06 8.59
C HIS A 183 -11.75 3.92 7.39
N SER A 184 -11.23 3.54 6.22
CA SER A 184 -11.59 4.13 4.94
C SER A 184 -11.32 3.14 3.81
N VAL A 185 -11.78 3.48 2.60
CA VAL A 185 -11.64 2.64 1.40
C VAL A 185 -10.82 3.38 0.35
N LEU A 186 -9.78 2.73 -0.17
CA LEU A 186 -8.98 3.21 -1.29
C LEU A 186 -9.34 2.42 -2.55
N SER A 187 -9.84 3.10 -3.58
CA SER A 187 -10.01 2.46 -4.88
C SER A 187 -8.64 2.12 -5.50
N GLU A 188 -8.49 0.94 -6.08
CA GLU A 188 -7.32 0.59 -6.89
C GLU A 188 -7.25 1.38 -8.21
N ARG A 189 -8.32 2.10 -8.55
CA ARG A 189 -8.40 3.06 -9.66
C ARG A 189 -8.41 4.52 -9.18
N HIS A 190 -7.92 4.77 -7.97
CA HIS A 190 -7.80 6.14 -7.46
C HIS A 190 -6.98 7.01 -8.42
N GLU A 191 -7.28 8.30 -8.51
CA GLU A 191 -6.70 9.23 -9.49
C GLU A 191 -5.15 9.29 -9.45
N VAL A 192 -4.54 8.98 -8.30
CA VAL A 192 -3.09 8.89 -8.11
C VAL A 192 -2.42 7.80 -8.96
N VAL A 193 -3.20 6.87 -9.52
CA VAL A 193 -2.74 5.80 -10.42
C VAL A 193 -3.55 5.78 -11.73
N ALA A 194 -4.12 6.91 -12.14
CA ALA A 194 -4.92 7.00 -13.37
C ALA A 194 -4.13 6.69 -14.65
N ASP A 195 -2.82 6.93 -14.63
CA ASP A 195 -1.85 6.61 -15.69
C ASP A 195 -1.28 5.18 -15.60
N TYR A 196 -1.67 4.40 -14.59
CA TYR A 196 -1.15 3.05 -14.43
C TYR A 196 -1.60 2.18 -15.63
N PRO A 197 -0.66 1.56 -16.35
CA PRO A 197 -0.96 0.80 -17.56
C PRO A 197 -1.81 -0.43 -17.26
N TYR A 198 -2.94 -0.56 -17.95
CA TYR A 198 -3.84 -1.71 -17.87
C TYR A 198 -3.40 -2.80 -18.85
N PHE A 199 -3.28 -4.03 -18.39
CA PHE A 199 -2.98 -5.19 -19.22
C PHE A 199 -4.18 -6.13 -19.31
N THR A 200 -4.70 -6.32 -20.52
CA THR A 200 -5.82 -7.23 -20.77
C THR A 200 -5.52 -8.69 -20.39
N ASP A 201 -4.24 -9.07 -20.34
CA ASP A 201 -3.81 -10.46 -20.30
C ASP A 201 -3.18 -10.87 -18.96
N ILE A 202 -3.08 -9.94 -18.00
CA ILE A 202 -2.54 -10.19 -16.67
C ILE A 202 -3.70 -10.30 -15.67
N HIS A 203 -3.69 -11.34 -14.84
CA HIS A 203 -4.70 -11.62 -13.82
C HIS A 203 -5.00 -10.45 -12.86
N SER A 204 -4.11 -9.46 -12.77
CA SER A 204 -4.35 -8.17 -12.13
C SER A 204 -3.76 -7.05 -13.00
N SER A 205 -4.57 -6.04 -13.27
CA SER A 205 -4.13 -4.76 -13.89
C SER A 205 -4.07 -3.63 -12.86
N ALA A 206 -4.06 -3.98 -11.58
CA ALA A 206 -3.94 -3.02 -10.49
C ALA A 206 -2.46 -2.85 -10.10
N PRO A 207 -2.05 -1.65 -9.65
CA PRO A 207 -0.75 -1.44 -9.03
C PRO A 207 -0.54 -2.38 -7.84
N SER A 208 0.70 -2.69 -7.47
CA SER A 208 0.99 -3.40 -6.22
C SER A 208 0.56 -2.58 -4.99
N SER A 209 0.30 -3.23 -3.84
CA SER A 209 -0.10 -2.52 -2.61
C SER A 209 0.92 -1.45 -2.21
N GLY A 210 2.21 -1.80 -2.25
CA GLY A 210 3.27 -0.88 -1.90
C GLY A 210 3.34 0.33 -2.84
N PHE A 211 3.21 0.12 -4.15
CA PHE A 211 3.25 1.20 -5.13
C PHE A 211 2.01 2.12 -5.05
N LEU A 212 0.82 1.54 -4.87
CA LEU A 212 -0.41 2.31 -4.67
C LEU A 212 -0.30 3.22 -3.43
N LEU A 213 0.20 2.70 -2.31
CA LEU A 213 0.40 3.47 -1.09
C LEU A 213 1.49 4.53 -1.25
N TYR A 214 2.57 4.22 -1.98
CA TYR A 214 3.63 5.17 -2.29
C TYR A 214 3.07 6.41 -3.01
N ARG A 215 2.33 6.21 -4.10
CA ARG A 215 1.72 7.32 -4.85
C ARG A 215 0.63 8.05 -4.05
N LEU A 216 -0.15 7.33 -3.25
CA LEU A 216 -1.12 7.94 -2.33
C LEU A 216 -0.42 8.89 -1.34
N MET A 217 0.69 8.47 -0.74
CA MET A 217 1.45 9.28 0.23
C MET A 217 2.15 10.47 -0.43
N LEU A 218 2.65 10.33 -1.66
CA LEU A 218 3.19 11.46 -2.43
C LEU A 218 2.14 12.54 -2.69
N ALA A 219 0.94 12.13 -3.10
CA ALA A 219 -0.16 13.05 -3.35
C ALA A 219 -0.66 13.69 -2.05
N ALA A 220 -0.82 12.92 -0.98
CA ALA A 220 -1.20 13.44 0.34
C ALA A 220 -0.16 14.46 0.87
N ARG A 221 1.13 14.20 0.67
CA ARG A 221 2.22 15.14 0.96
C ARG A 221 2.06 16.46 0.20
N ALA A 222 1.76 16.42 -1.10
CA ALA A 222 1.58 17.63 -1.90
C ALA A 222 0.43 18.50 -1.36
N TYR A 223 -0.67 17.87 -0.95
CA TYR A 223 -1.78 18.59 -0.31
C TYR A 223 -1.37 19.20 1.03
N LEU A 224 -0.71 18.44 1.91
CA LEU A 224 -0.21 18.93 3.19
C LEU A 224 0.73 20.13 3.03
N TYR A 225 1.62 20.09 2.05
CA TYR A 225 2.49 21.21 1.71
C TYR A 225 1.68 22.46 1.32
N SER A 226 0.64 22.29 0.48
CA SER A 226 -0.21 23.39 0.02
C SER A 226 -0.95 24.11 1.16
N ILE A 227 -1.38 23.37 2.20
CA ILE A 227 -2.14 23.94 3.32
C ILE A 227 -1.25 24.49 4.43
N ARG A 228 -0.07 23.88 4.68
CA ARG A 228 0.81 24.30 5.78
C ARG A 228 1.65 25.52 5.45
N LYS A 229 1.94 25.78 4.17
CA LYS A 229 2.89 26.83 3.73
C LYS A 229 4.25 26.76 4.47
N THR A 230 4.62 25.58 4.99
CA THR A 230 5.85 25.37 5.76
C THR A 230 7.04 25.16 4.82
N LYS A 231 8.26 25.49 5.30
CA LYS A 231 9.50 25.30 4.53
C LYS A 231 9.92 23.84 4.38
N LEU A 232 9.44 22.94 5.25
CA LEU A 232 9.78 21.51 5.20
C LEU A 232 8.52 20.69 4.86
N PRO A 233 8.51 19.99 3.72
CA PRO A 233 7.45 19.06 3.36
C PRO A 233 7.57 17.76 4.18
N LEU A 234 6.46 17.03 4.31
CA LEU A 234 6.47 15.66 4.85
C LEU A 234 7.46 14.80 4.03
N GLU A 235 8.43 14.17 4.71
CA GLU A 235 9.36 13.23 4.11
C GLU A 235 8.72 11.85 3.93
N VAL A 236 9.12 11.12 2.89
CA VAL A 236 8.65 9.74 2.67
C VAL A 236 9.85 8.81 2.71
N ALA A 237 9.83 7.81 3.58
CA ALA A 237 10.81 6.74 3.60
C ALA A 237 10.17 5.43 3.18
N MET A 238 10.89 4.61 2.41
CA MET A 238 10.46 3.31 1.95
C MET A 238 11.50 2.26 2.36
N ILE A 239 11.09 1.26 3.13
CA ILE A 239 11.99 0.22 3.67
C ILE A 239 11.65 -1.12 3.02
N GLY A 240 12.65 -1.78 2.44
CA GLY A 240 12.50 -3.11 1.83
C GLY A 240 11.95 -3.11 0.40
N PHE A 241 11.82 -1.94 -0.22
CA PHE A 241 11.38 -1.80 -1.61
C PHE A 241 12.58 -1.95 -2.56
N ASN A 242 12.47 -2.88 -3.49
CA ASN A 242 13.53 -3.17 -4.46
C ASN A 242 13.11 -2.77 -5.88
N ASP A 243 14.10 -2.37 -6.67
CA ASP A 243 13.98 -2.05 -8.09
C ASP A 243 14.58 -3.15 -8.99
N ASN A 244 14.91 -4.31 -8.42
CA ASN A 244 15.42 -5.47 -9.14
C ASN A 244 14.35 -6.56 -9.29
N ASP A 245 14.60 -7.54 -10.17
CA ASP A 245 13.63 -8.60 -10.49
C ASP A 245 13.35 -9.58 -9.35
N LYS A 246 14.07 -9.51 -8.22
CA LYS A 246 13.88 -10.46 -7.12
C LYS A 246 12.45 -10.46 -6.60
N THR A 247 11.77 -9.31 -6.58
CA THR A 247 10.38 -9.19 -6.10
C THR A 247 9.35 -9.71 -7.09
N ALA A 248 9.62 -9.62 -8.40
CA ALA A 248 8.71 -10.09 -9.46
C ALA A 248 8.57 -11.63 -9.47
N HIS A 249 9.57 -12.34 -8.95
CA HIS A 249 9.51 -13.80 -8.78
C HIS A 249 8.53 -14.25 -7.69
N PHE A 250 8.26 -13.41 -6.70
CA PHE A 250 7.36 -13.76 -5.59
C PHE A 250 5.91 -13.33 -5.84
N TRP A 251 5.69 -12.34 -6.70
CA TRP A 251 4.40 -11.67 -6.83
C TRP A 251 4.09 -11.42 -8.32
N HIS A 252 3.34 -12.32 -8.96
CA HIS A 252 2.86 -12.09 -10.33
C HIS A 252 1.64 -11.16 -10.33
N GLY A 253 1.32 -10.53 -11.47
CA GLY A 253 0.06 -9.78 -11.61
C GLY A 253 0.17 -8.26 -11.55
N HIS A 254 1.36 -7.68 -11.66
CA HIS A 254 1.57 -6.23 -11.65
C HIS A 254 2.48 -5.81 -12.80
N ASN A 255 2.38 -4.55 -13.21
CA ASN A 255 3.37 -3.94 -14.10
C ASN A 255 4.65 -3.58 -13.33
N TRP A 256 5.45 -4.60 -13.04
CA TRP A 256 6.69 -4.39 -12.29
C TRP A 256 7.68 -3.47 -13.02
N ASP A 257 7.71 -3.50 -14.35
CA ASP A 257 8.59 -2.60 -15.11
C ASP A 257 8.21 -1.13 -14.88
N PHE A 258 6.93 -0.80 -14.96
CA PHE A 258 6.42 0.54 -14.68
C PHE A 258 6.71 0.97 -13.24
N GLU A 259 6.37 0.12 -12.26
CA GLU A 259 6.56 0.45 -10.85
C GLU A 259 8.04 0.64 -10.50
N ARG A 260 8.93 -0.21 -11.01
CA ARG A 260 10.38 -0.11 -10.79
C ARG A 260 10.97 1.10 -11.49
N GLN A 261 10.54 1.40 -12.71
CA GLN A 261 11.01 2.56 -13.44
C GLN A 261 10.75 3.85 -12.63
N GLU A 262 9.55 4.01 -12.08
CA GLU A 262 9.24 5.15 -11.22
C GLU A 262 10.04 5.13 -9.92
N MET A 263 10.07 4.01 -9.20
CA MET A 263 10.81 3.88 -7.94
C MET A 263 12.33 3.92 -8.10
N SER A 264 12.86 3.85 -9.33
CA SER A 264 14.30 4.02 -9.62
C SER A 264 14.72 5.50 -9.61
N ARG A 265 13.76 6.43 -9.70
CA ARG A 265 13.99 7.89 -9.73
C ARG A 265 13.02 8.60 -8.78
N PRO A 266 13.09 8.28 -7.48
CA PRO A 266 12.19 8.91 -6.51
C PRO A 266 12.45 10.43 -6.43
N PRO A 267 11.41 11.24 -6.11
CA PRO A 267 11.58 12.64 -5.73
C PRO A 267 12.65 12.83 -4.64
N THR A 268 13.25 14.02 -4.56
CA THR A 268 14.38 14.31 -3.64
C THR A 268 14.05 14.05 -2.16
N GLU A 269 12.79 14.20 -1.77
CA GLU A 269 12.30 14.03 -0.40
C GLU A 269 11.81 12.61 -0.10
N VAL A 270 12.05 11.68 -1.03
CA VAL A 270 11.76 10.25 -0.88
C VAL A 270 13.07 9.50 -0.73
N THR A 271 13.24 8.83 0.41
CA THR A 271 14.38 7.94 0.66
C THR A 271 13.96 6.49 0.54
N ILE A 272 14.71 5.67 -0.19
CA ILE A 272 14.44 4.23 -0.31
C ILE A 272 15.61 3.41 0.24
N HIS A 273 15.34 2.60 1.26
CA HIS A 273 16.26 1.63 1.84
C HIS A 273 16.01 0.25 1.24
N ARG A 274 16.89 -0.17 0.32
CA ARG A 274 16.80 -1.44 -0.40
C ARG A 274 17.49 -2.58 0.34
N TYR A 275 16.94 -3.79 0.27
CA TYR A 275 17.43 -4.99 0.96
C TYR A 275 17.27 -6.25 0.10
#